data_AF-A0A524FGK7-F1
#
_entry.id   AF-A0A524FGK7-F1
#
_cell.length_a   1.000
_cell.length_b   1.000
_cell.length_c   1.000
_cell.angle_alpha   90.00
_cell.angle_beta   90.00
_cell.angle_gamma   90.00
#
_symmetry.space_group_name_H-M   'P 1'
#
loop_
_entity.id
_entity.type
_entity.pdbx_description
1 polymer ?
#
loop_
_entity_poly.entity_id
_entity_poly.type
_entity_poly.pdbx_seq_one_letter_code
_entity_poly.pdbx_strand_id
1 'polypeptide(L)'
;MIDEENEDEEILKKGITLKSALKNLLVIFFILLGAAFIYFGYGPDQWSNLFIGFFLICIGTTIMQVQKSPPEPIRQTLTILLCNLCGLTKVRNYEQGDFVFQKRDDCEKCNQSMEVKQIYSVKLKKPTEPNKKKENPKLKQENKE
;
A
#
# COMPACT_ATOMS: atom_id res chain seq x y z
N MET A 1 4.27 -14.96 -10.27
CA MET A 1 4.02 -16.20 -9.52
C MET A 1 4.51 -16.14 -8.07
N ILE A 2 5.48 -15.30 -7.70
CA ILE A 2 5.95 -15.16 -6.30
C ILE A 2 5.12 -14.14 -5.48
N ASP A 3 4.31 -13.29 -6.15
CA ASP A 3 3.57 -12.23 -5.47
C ASP A 3 2.28 -12.70 -4.77
N GLU A 4 1.61 -13.74 -5.26
CA GLU A 4 0.34 -14.23 -4.66
C GLU A 4 0.57 -14.97 -3.34
N GLU A 5 1.62 -15.80 -3.26
CA GLU A 5 1.91 -16.64 -2.10
C GLU A 5 2.25 -15.81 -0.84
N ASN A 6 2.86 -14.63 -1.02
CA ASN A 6 3.15 -13.71 0.08
C ASN A 6 1.91 -12.95 0.57
N GLU A 7 0.93 -12.70 -0.29
CA GLU A 7 -0.33 -12.06 0.09
C GLU A 7 -1.19 -13.02 0.94
N ASP A 8 -1.22 -14.31 0.57
CA ASP A 8 -1.94 -15.36 1.31
C ASP A 8 -1.33 -15.64 2.70
N GLU A 9 0.00 -15.62 2.81
CA GLU A 9 0.68 -15.75 4.11
C GLU A 9 0.43 -14.55 5.05
N GLU A 10 0.29 -13.32 4.51
CA GLU A 10 -0.05 -12.14 5.31
C GLU A 10 -1.52 -12.18 5.79
N ILE A 11 -2.44 -12.82 5.05
CA ILE A 11 -3.83 -13.05 5.49
C ILE A 11 -3.88 -14.02 6.68
N LEU A 12 -3.07 -15.09 6.65
CA LEU A 12 -3.03 -16.10 7.72
C LEU A 12 -2.44 -15.59 9.05
N LYS A 13 -1.50 -14.64 9.01
CA LYS A 13 -0.86 -14.09 10.23
C LYS A 13 -1.58 -12.89 10.81
N LYS A 14 -2.64 -12.38 10.17
CA LYS A 14 -3.45 -11.28 10.68
C LYS A 14 -4.35 -11.79 11.79
N GLY A 15 -3.75 -12.07 12.95
CA GLY A 15 -4.46 -12.38 14.19
C GLY A 15 -5.61 -11.41 14.33
N ILE A 16 -6.82 -11.96 14.45
CA ILE A 16 -8.09 -11.22 14.41
C ILE A 16 -7.95 -10.01 15.33
N THR A 17 -7.76 -8.83 14.73
CA THR A 17 -7.66 -7.61 15.51
C THR A 17 -9.05 -7.39 16.12
N LEU A 18 -9.16 -7.45 17.45
CA LEU A 18 -10.43 -7.35 18.19
C LEU A 18 -11.27 -6.14 17.73
N LYS A 19 -10.60 -5.05 17.34
CA LYS A 19 -11.22 -3.84 16.78
C LYS A 19 -11.88 -4.07 15.42
N SER A 20 -11.26 -4.87 14.55
CA SER A 20 -11.85 -5.25 13.25
C SER A 20 -12.99 -6.23 13.41
N ALA A 21 -12.88 -7.19 14.33
CA ALA A 21 -13.97 -8.12 14.64
C ALA A 21 -15.20 -7.40 15.20
N LEU A 22 -14.99 -6.49 16.16
CA LEU A 22 -16.05 -5.68 16.76
C LEU A 22 -16.75 -4.80 15.72
N LYS A 23 -15.97 -4.16 14.82
CA LYS A 23 -16.53 -3.34 13.74
C LYS A 23 -17.38 -4.17 12.77
N ASN A 24 -16.92 -5.36 12.40
CA ASN A 24 -17.67 -6.27 11.52
C ASN A 24 -18.95 -6.77 12.20
N LEU A 25 -18.89 -7.07 13.50
CA LEU A 25 -20.05 -7.44 14.30
C LEU A 25 -21.09 -6.31 14.34
N LEU A 26 -20.66 -5.04 14.48
CA LEU A 26 -21.54 -3.88 14.40
C LEU A 26 -22.23 -3.76 13.03
N VAL A 27 -21.52 -3.98 11.92
CA VAL A 27 -22.12 -3.93 10.58
C VAL A 27 -23.20 -5.01 10.44
N ILE A 28 -22.91 -6.24 10.86
CA ILE A 28 -23.86 -7.35 10.84
C ILE A 28 -25.08 -7.03 11.71
N PHE A 29 -24.87 -6.43 12.88
CA PHE A 29 -25.95 -6.01 13.78
C PHE A 29 -26.91 -5.00 13.12
N PHE A 30 -26.39 -3.96 12.45
CA PHE A 30 -27.23 -2.97 11.76
C PHE A 30 -28.05 -3.58 10.61
N ILE A 31 -27.47 -4.54 9.88
CA ILE A 31 -28.15 -5.25 8.79
C ILE A 31 -29.29 -6.12 9.35
N LEU A 32 -29.02 -6.88 10.42
CA LEU A 32 -30.04 -7.72 11.07
C LEU A 32 -31.15 -6.88 11.70
N LEU A 33 -30.81 -5.75 12.31
CA LEU A 33 -31.78 -4.84 12.90
C LEU A 33 -32.66 -4.18 11.83
N GLY A 34 -32.09 -3.77 10.70
CA GLY A 34 -32.84 -3.28 9.55
C GLY A 34 -33.79 -4.32 8.97
N ALA A 35 -33.34 -5.57 8.80
CA ALA A 35 -34.16 -6.68 8.34
C ALA A 35 -35.29 -7.03 9.34
N ALA A 36 -35.01 -6.97 10.64
CA ALA A 36 -36.00 -7.19 11.69
C ALA A 36 -37.10 -6.11 11.66
N PHE A 37 -36.75 -4.84 11.44
CA PHE A 37 -37.74 -3.77 11.29
C PHE A 37 -38.67 -3.97 10.10
N ILE A 38 -38.15 -4.50 8.98
CA ILE A 38 -38.95 -4.82 7.78
C ILE A 38 -39.87 -6.01 8.04
N TYR A 39 -39.39 -7.04 8.76
CA TYR A 39 -40.14 -8.28 8.97
C TYR A 39 -41.18 -8.20 10.08
N PHE A 40 -40.81 -7.64 11.25
CA PHE A 40 -41.68 -7.59 12.43
C PHE A 40 -42.60 -6.36 12.46
N GLY A 41 -42.25 -5.29 11.72
CA GLY A 41 -43.14 -4.14 11.55
C GLY A 41 -43.43 -3.34 12.82
N TYR A 42 -42.40 -2.95 13.57
CA TYR A 42 -42.53 -2.24 14.86
C TYR A 42 -43.06 -0.79 14.79
N GLY A 43 -43.11 -0.19 13.60
CA GLY A 43 -43.58 1.17 13.34
C GLY A 43 -45.07 1.26 12.98
N PRO A 44 -45.64 2.48 12.98
CA PRO A 44 -47.08 2.72 12.81
C PRO A 44 -47.62 2.28 11.45
N ASP A 45 -46.80 2.41 10.39
CA ASP A 45 -47.18 2.07 9.02
C ASP A 45 -46.10 1.22 8.34
N GLN A 46 -46.52 0.34 7.42
CA GLN A 46 -45.62 -0.52 6.64
C GLN A 46 -44.55 0.28 5.87
N TRP A 47 -44.92 1.46 5.36
CA TRP A 47 -44.00 2.35 4.66
C TRP A 47 -42.91 2.88 5.59
N SER A 48 -43.27 3.27 6.82
CA SER A 48 -42.31 3.75 7.82
C SER A 48 -41.28 2.67 8.17
N ASN A 49 -41.72 1.42 8.31
CA ASN A 49 -40.88 0.27 8.60
C ASN A 49 -39.90 -0.06 7.46
N LEU A 50 -40.37 0.04 6.22
CA LEU A 50 -39.54 -0.12 5.03
C LEU A 50 -38.46 0.95 4.93
N PHE A 51 -38.82 2.23 5.14
CA PHE A 51 -37.84 3.31 5.11
C PHE A 51 -36.81 3.17 6.22
N ILE A 52 -37.23 2.94 7.47
CA ILE A 52 -36.31 2.74 8.60
C ILE A 52 -35.36 1.57 8.33
N GLY A 53 -35.89 0.42 7.87
CA GLY A 53 -35.08 -0.77 7.62
C GLY A 53 -34.07 -0.55 6.49
N PHE A 54 -34.50 0.09 5.40
CA PHE A 54 -33.63 0.43 4.28
C PHE A 54 -32.51 1.40 4.69
N PHE A 55 -32.83 2.45 5.46
CA PHE A 55 -31.83 3.41 5.96
C PHE A 55 -30.77 2.73 6.84
N LEU A 56 -31.17 1.81 7.73
CA LEU A 56 -30.23 1.07 8.58
C LEU A 56 -29.28 0.18 7.77
N ILE A 57 -29.78 -0.48 6.73
CA ILE A 57 -28.96 -1.30 5.83
C ILE A 57 -27.98 -0.42 5.05
N CYS A 58 -28.43 0.73 4.52
CA CYS A 58 -27.56 1.69 3.84
C CYS A 58 -26.45 2.26 4.76
N ILE A 59 -26.77 2.52 6.03
CA ILE A 59 -25.76 2.94 7.02
C ILE A 59 -24.76 1.80 7.27
N GLY A 60 -25.23 0.56 7.42
CA GLY A 60 -24.35 -0.60 7.55
C GLY A 60 -23.37 -0.75 6.39
N THR A 61 -23.85 -0.61 5.15
CA THR A 61 -23.01 -0.76 3.94
C THR A 61 -22.05 0.41 3.74
N THR A 62 -22.43 1.65 4.07
CA THR A 62 -21.51 2.80 3.99
C THR A 62 -20.36 2.69 5.00
N ILE A 63 -20.61 2.21 6.22
CA ILE A 63 -19.55 1.95 7.21
C ILE A 63 -18.56 0.86 6.73
N MET A 64 -19.04 -0.09 5.93
CA MET A 64 -18.22 -1.11 5.27
C MET A 64 -17.33 -0.51 4.17
N GLN A 65 -17.85 0.46 3.40
CA GLN A 65 -17.10 1.11 2.32
C GLN A 65 -16.05 2.12 2.82
N VAL A 66 -16.26 2.74 3.99
CA VAL A 66 -15.30 3.67 4.61
C VAL A 66 -14.07 2.93 5.20
N GLN A 67 -13.94 1.62 4.98
CA GLN A 67 -12.72 0.90 5.34
C GLN A 67 -11.54 1.46 4.53
N LYS A 68 -10.63 2.14 5.24
CA LYS A 68 -9.38 2.64 4.66
C LYS A 68 -8.64 1.48 4.01
N SER A 69 -8.28 1.64 2.75
CA SER A 69 -7.32 0.75 2.09
C SER A 69 -6.04 0.68 2.93
N PRO A 70 -5.37 -0.49 2.99
CA PRO A 70 -4.08 -0.58 3.65
C PRO A 70 -3.15 0.49 3.06
N PRO A 71 -2.32 1.15 3.88
CA PRO A 71 -1.37 2.13 3.37
C PRO A 71 -0.51 1.45 2.30
N GLU A 72 -0.42 2.05 1.12
CA GLU A 72 0.39 1.49 0.05
C GLU A 72 1.84 1.33 0.53
N PRO A 73 2.48 0.18 0.25
CA PRO A 73 3.86 -0.04 0.66
C PRO A 73 4.76 0.97 -0.05
N ILE A 74 5.69 1.56 0.70
CA ILE A 74 6.67 2.49 0.15
C ILE A 74 7.54 1.74 -0.85
N ARG A 75 7.64 2.25 -2.08
CA ARG A 75 8.52 1.68 -3.09
C ARG A 75 9.87 2.40 -3.10
N GLN A 76 10.95 1.64 -3.11
CA GLN A 76 12.32 2.16 -3.22
C GLN A 76 13.02 1.50 -4.40
N THR A 77 13.59 2.29 -5.30
CA THR A 77 14.33 1.79 -6.46
C THR A 77 15.80 1.60 -6.08
N LEU A 78 16.33 0.41 -6.32
CA LEU A 78 17.70 0.03 -6.03
C LEU A 78 18.45 -0.27 -7.33
N THR A 79 19.73 0.10 -7.33
CA THR A 79 20.70 -0.19 -8.39
C THR A 79 21.70 -1.20 -7.86
N ILE A 80 21.91 -2.30 -8.61
CA ILE A 80 22.97 -3.28 -8.33
C ILE A 80 24.13 -3.03 -9.28
N LEU A 81 25.31 -2.80 -8.72
CA LEU A 81 26.58 -2.75 -9.43
C LEU A 81 27.32 -4.08 -9.28
N LEU A 82 27.88 -4.57 -10.37
CA LEU A 82 28.68 -5.79 -10.42
C LEU A 82 30.06 -5.46 -10.96
N CYS A 83 31.10 -5.92 -10.28
CA CYS A 83 32.46 -5.88 -10.79
C CYS A 83 32.72 -7.08 -11.71
N ASN A 84 33.04 -6.82 -12.97
CA ASN A 84 33.34 -7.87 -13.95
C ASN A 84 34.69 -8.60 -13.72
N LEU A 85 35.59 -8.03 -12.90
CA LEU A 85 36.87 -8.68 -12.56
C LEU A 85 36.76 -9.66 -11.38
N CYS A 86 36.20 -9.20 -10.26
CA CYS A 86 36.22 -9.95 -8.99
C CYS A 86 34.84 -10.45 -8.55
N GLY A 87 33.78 -10.12 -9.28
CA GLY A 87 32.41 -10.53 -8.95
C GLY A 87 31.78 -9.80 -7.76
N LEU A 88 32.44 -8.77 -7.20
CA LEU A 88 31.87 -7.98 -6.10
C LEU A 88 30.56 -7.34 -6.55
N THR A 89 29.52 -7.51 -5.72
CA THR A 89 28.21 -6.92 -5.92
C THR A 89 27.97 -5.82 -4.89
N LYS A 90 27.55 -4.64 -5.34
CA LYS A 90 27.23 -3.49 -4.49
C LYS A 90 25.80 -3.05 -4.77
N VAL A 91 25.00 -2.89 -3.72
CA VAL A 91 23.61 -2.43 -3.82
C VAL A 91 23.54 -1.00 -3.30
N ARG A 92 22.93 -0.10 -4.07
CA ARG A 92 22.71 1.30 -3.65
C ARG A 92 21.34 1.80 -4.09
N ASN A 93 20.97 2.97 -3.60
CA ASN A 93 19.81 3.68 -4.09
C ASN A 93 19.99 4.10 -5.54
N TYR A 94 18.90 4.05 -6.30
CA TYR A 94 18.86 4.57 -7.65
C TYR A 94 19.21 6.06 -7.66
N GLU A 95 20.12 6.42 -8.55
CA GLU A 95 20.47 7.80 -8.84
C GLU A 95 19.96 8.18 -10.22
N GLN A 96 19.52 9.43 -10.38
CA GLN A 96 19.04 9.93 -11.67
C GLN A 96 20.14 9.80 -12.72
N GLY A 97 19.84 9.08 -13.82
CA GLY A 97 20.79 8.80 -14.89
C GLY A 97 21.47 7.43 -14.79
N ASP A 98 21.12 6.60 -13.80
CA ASP A 98 21.49 5.18 -13.81
C ASP A 98 20.76 4.44 -14.94
N PHE A 99 21.50 3.65 -15.72
CA PHE A 99 20.95 2.71 -16.69
C PHE A 99 21.71 1.38 -16.67
N VAL A 100 21.05 0.31 -17.11
CA VAL A 100 21.66 -1.03 -17.14
C VAL A 100 22.81 -1.06 -18.14
N PHE A 101 23.90 -1.73 -17.77
CA PHE A 101 25.19 -1.77 -18.48
C PHE A 101 26.01 -0.47 -18.45
N GLN A 102 25.62 0.50 -17.62
CA GLN A 102 26.45 1.69 -17.37
C GLN A 102 27.65 1.35 -16.49
N LYS A 103 28.85 1.80 -16.87
CA LYS A 103 30.03 1.73 -16.01
C LYS A 103 30.03 2.90 -15.02
N ARG A 104 29.97 2.62 -13.72
CA ARG A 104 29.91 3.59 -12.61
C ARG A 104 30.56 2.99 -11.37
N ASP A 105 31.19 3.85 -10.58
CA ASP A 105 31.89 3.53 -9.32
C ASP A 105 33.10 2.60 -9.49
N ASP A 106 34.14 2.81 -8.70
CA ASP A 106 35.30 1.93 -8.68
C ASP A 106 35.10 0.80 -7.67
N CYS A 107 35.54 -0.40 -8.03
CA CYS A 107 35.48 -1.56 -7.16
C CYS A 107 36.46 -1.43 -6.00
N GLU A 108 35.97 -1.52 -4.77
CA GLU A 108 36.77 -1.41 -3.53
C GLU A 108 37.83 -2.51 -3.39
N LYS A 109 37.72 -3.62 -4.14
CA LYS A 109 38.67 -4.75 -4.09
C LYS A 109 39.75 -4.70 -5.16
N CYS A 110 39.42 -4.24 -6.37
CA CYS A 110 40.33 -4.34 -7.53
C CYS A 110 40.47 -3.03 -8.32
N ASN A 111 39.86 -1.94 -7.85
CA ASN A 111 39.91 -0.60 -8.46
C ASN A 111 39.47 -0.52 -9.93
N GLN A 112 38.74 -1.51 -10.43
CA GLN A 112 38.13 -1.45 -11.76
C GLN A 112 36.71 -0.89 -11.68
N SER A 113 36.31 -0.14 -12.71
CA SER A 113 34.95 0.35 -12.87
C SER A 113 33.93 -0.79 -12.77
N MET A 114 32.94 -0.63 -11.89
CA MET A 114 31.81 -1.53 -11.79
C MET A 114 30.75 -1.19 -12.83
N GLU A 115 29.87 -2.14 -13.12
CA GLU A 115 28.82 -2.01 -14.11
C GLU A 115 27.45 -2.21 -13.47
N VAL A 116 26.50 -1.34 -13.81
CA VAL A 116 25.11 -1.46 -13.35
C VAL A 116 24.49 -2.69 -13.99
N LYS A 117 24.24 -3.73 -13.20
CA LYS A 117 23.69 -5.00 -13.68
C LYS A 117 22.16 -5.00 -13.71
N GLN A 118 21.53 -4.41 -12.70
CA GLN A 118 20.08 -4.43 -12.52
C GLN A 118 19.59 -3.17 -11.80
N ILE A 119 18.39 -2.72 -12.17
CA ILE A 119 17.65 -1.66 -11.49
C ILE A 119 16.24 -2.18 -11.24
N TYR A 120 15.79 -2.21 -9.99
CA TYR A 120 14.47 -2.74 -9.65
C TYR A 120 13.86 -2.02 -8.45
N SER A 121 12.53 -2.05 -8.37
CA SER A 121 11.76 -1.44 -7.29
C SER A 121 11.37 -2.49 -6.26
N VAL A 122 11.74 -2.26 -5.00
CA VAL A 122 11.33 -3.09 -3.86
C VAL A 122 10.20 -2.43 -3.08
N LYS A 123 9.23 -3.24 -2.63
CA LYS A 123 8.21 -2.84 -1.65
C LYS A 123 8.82 -2.94 -0.25
N LEU A 124 8.90 -1.83 0.48
CA LEU A 124 9.47 -1.78 1.83
C LEU A 124 8.41 -1.42 2.87
N LYS A 125 8.51 -2.05 4.05
CA LYS A 125 7.68 -1.69 5.22
C LYS A 125 8.15 -0.37 5.86
N LYS A 126 9.44 -0.05 5.74
CA LYS A 126 10.07 1.22 6.17
C LYS A 126 11.25 1.55 5.24
N PRO A 127 11.54 2.83 4.93
CA PRO A 127 12.70 3.21 4.14
C PRO A 127 14.01 2.77 4.80
N THR A 128 14.96 2.24 4.02
CA THR A 128 16.27 1.78 4.53
C THR A 128 17.20 2.96 4.87
N GLU A 129 16.92 4.16 4.32
CA GLU A 129 17.59 5.41 4.68
C GLU A 129 16.57 6.55 4.75
N PRO A 130 16.78 7.58 5.60
CA PRO A 130 15.96 8.79 5.56
C PRO A 130 16.12 9.42 4.18
N ASN A 131 15.06 9.33 3.38
CA ASN A 131 14.96 9.92 2.06
C ASN A 131 15.37 11.40 2.17
N LYS A 132 16.60 11.73 1.75
CA LYS A 132 17.01 13.12 1.48
C LYS A 132 16.20 13.56 0.28
N LYS A 133 14.95 13.91 0.54
CA LYS A 133 14.06 14.63 -0.34
C LYS A 133 14.86 15.86 -0.79
N LYS A 134 15.40 15.82 -2.01
CA LYS A 134 15.80 17.04 -2.69
C LYS A 134 14.51 17.80 -2.94
N GLU A 135 14.10 18.62 -1.99
CA GLU A 135 13.19 19.73 -2.25
C GLU A 135 13.86 20.57 -3.35
N ASN A 136 13.33 20.48 -4.57
CA ASN A 136 13.57 21.47 -5.60
C ASN A 136 12.34 22.39 -5.63
N PRO A 137 12.35 23.54 -4.93
CA PRO A 137 11.26 24.52 -4.97
C PRO A 137 11.35 25.44 -6.21
N LYS A 138 11.50 24.87 -7.42
CA LYS A 138 11.55 25.66 -8.66
C LYS A 138 10.77 24.99 -9.79
N LEU A 139 9.44 25.13 -9.74
CA LEU A 139 8.52 25.11 -10.87
C LEU A 139 7.18 25.64 -10.37
N LYS A 140 7.16 26.95 -10.03
CA LYS A 140 5.92 27.68 -9.69
C LYS A 140 5.97 29.16 -10.05
N GLN A 141 6.85 29.58 -10.96
CA GLN A 141 6.96 30.98 -11.39
C GLN A 141 6.94 31.22 -12.90
N GLU A 142 6.67 30.20 -13.71
CA GLU A 142 6.22 30.39 -15.10
C GLU A 142 4.71 30.17 -15.12
N ASN A 143 3.99 31.25 -14.86
CA ASN A 143 2.67 31.60 -15.38
C ASN A 143 2.22 32.86 -14.62
N LYS A 144 2.98 33.94 -14.86
CA LYS A 144 2.47 35.30 -14.84
C LYS A 144 2.30 35.69 -16.30
N GLU A 145 1.06 35.67 -16.77
CA GLU A 145 0.51 36.68 -17.67
C GLU A 145 -0.89 37.02 -17.16
#